data_AF-A0A8J2WQE4-F1
#
_entry.id   AF-A0A8J2WQE4-F1
#
_cell.length_a   1.000
_cell.length_b   1.000
_cell.length_c   1.000
_cell.angle_alpha   90.00
_cell.angle_beta   90.00
_cell.angle_gamma   90.00
#
_symmetry.space_group_name_H-M   'P 1'
#
loop_
_entity.id
_entity.type
_entity.pdbx_description
1 polymer ?
#
loop_
_entity_poly.entity_id
_entity_poly.type
_entity_poly.pdbx_seq_one_letter_code
_entity_poly.pdbx_strand_id
1 'polypeptide(L)'
;MSLKQCLLLAWLTPRLVVAPKPRDIRGAGENAPRAFDHYRHVHVPKTAGTVFRADAARVLPRNATLHTAEKCYCTKYKIRNDAPTILFVRIPETHVLSQYAQCKYSSWARRLPRMVDFLATHDFADWLDALSTSDDDFGCYNPWNLQTRYLTCHSTRYVRDKKYDHLDGHHVVRPRKHSHHGFGRTGDVAAATRRITSFSFVGVAEHYHASLCIFAFWVRGALPQGCDCAHSDAFAAAANGSHPSMVHGVPRLSVDGLSLDVRARIAPFVAQDHEVYAAGFRRFAEAAGGVVEAATGTQVLCARDIQPATRAALGKTTAGRRLVAALDAGALPQPQPGLLPRRADGVGRVEPACSFH
;
A
#
# COMPACT_ATOMS: atom_id res chain seq x y z
N MET A 1 56.43 10.20 28.95
CA MET A 1 55.24 10.41 28.07
C MET A 1 55.22 11.88 27.67
N SER A 2 55.28 12.19 26.37
CA SER A 2 55.49 13.57 25.90
C SER A 2 54.19 14.35 25.78
N LEU A 3 54.27 15.67 26.02
CA LEU A 3 53.19 16.66 25.96
C LEU A 3 52.45 16.78 24.61
N LYS A 4 52.80 15.98 23.58
CA LYS A 4 52.23 16.06 22.23
C LYS A 4 50.95 15.23 22.01
N GLN A 5 50.43 14.51 23.01
CA GLN A 5 49.20 13.70 22.88
C GLN A 5 47.92 14.32 23.47
N CYS A 6 47.97 15.48 24.11
CA CYS A 6 46.77 16.11 24.70
C CYS A 6 45.97 17.04 23.76
N LEU A 7 46.40 17.27 22.52
CA LEU A 7 45.76 18.26 21.63
C LEU A 7 44.84 17.67 20.53
N LEU A 8 44.58 16.35 20.52
CA LEU A 8 43.77 15.70 19.48
C LEU A 8 42.40 15.19 19.94
N LEU A 9 41.97 15.50 21.17
CA LEU A 9 40.67 15.06 21.71
C LEU A 9 39.61 16.16 21.85
N ALA A 10 39.86 17.38 21.37
CA ALA A 10 38.94 18.52 21.53
C ALA A 10 37.95 18.75 20.36
N TRP A 11 37.91 17.89 19.34
CA TRP A 11 37.12 18.11 18.12
C TRP A 11 36.03 17.07 17.83
N LEU A 12 35.64 16.25 18.82
CA LEU A 12 34.55 15.26 18.69
C LEU A 12 33.50 15.39 19.80
N THR A 13 33.11 16.61 20.17
CA THR A 13 31.84 16.79 20.86
C THR A 13 30.72 16.79 19.81
N PRO A 14 29.80 15.81 19.81
CA PRO A 14 28.61 15.92 19.00
C PRO A 14 27.89 17.20 19.42
N ARG A 15 27.76 18.16 18.50
CA ARG A 15 26.89 19.32 18.71
C ARG A 15 25.52 18.75 19.03
N LEU A 16 25.08 18.91 20.28
CA LEU A 16 23.68 18.75 20.66
C LEU A 16 22.89 19.69 19.75
N VAL A 17 22.30 19.11 18.69
CA VAL A 17 21.27 19.80 17.92
C VAL A 17 20.10 19.89 18.87
N VAL A 18 19.98 21.03 19.55
CA VAL A 18 18.81 21.36 20.35
C VAL A 18 17.64 21.32 19.38
N ALA A 19 16.79 20.29 19.50
CA ALA A 19 15.59 20.18 18.71
C ALA A 19 14.81 21.49 18.84
N PRO A 20 14.44 22.15 17.73
CA PRO A 20 13.69 23.40 17.80
C PRO A 20 12.44 23.17 18.65
N LYS A 21 12.17 24.08 19.60
CA LYS A 21 10.93 24.03 20.39
C LYS A 21 9.75 23.84 19.42
N PRO A 22 8.84 22.88 19.68
CA PRO A 22 7.67 22.68 18.84
C PRO A 22 6.98 24.03 18.69
N ARG A 23 6.92 24.53 17.45
CA ARG A 23 6.19 25.76 17.17
C ARG A 23 4.75 25.52 17.59
N ASP A 24 4.23 26.42 18.42
CA ASP A 24 2.85 26.36 18.83
C ASP A 24 1.97 26.59 17.58
N ILE A 25 1.41 25.52 17.02
CA ILE A 25 0.55 25.56 15.82
C ILE A 25 -0.83 26.16 16.17
N ARG A 26 -1.05 26.65 17.40
CA ARG A 26 -2.29 27.30 17.85
C ARG A 26 -2.71 28.54 17.04
N GLY A 27 -1.87 29.06 16.14
CA GLY A 27 -2.24 30.09 15.14
C GLY A 27 -2.94 29.57 13.87
N ALA A 28 -3.14 28.26 13.69
CA ALA A 28 -3.74 27.68 12.48
C ALA A 28 -5.29 27.71 12.46
N GLY A 29 -5.93 28.40 13.42
CA GLY A 29 -7.37 28.33 13.72
C GLY A 29 -8.33 28.70 12.58
N GLU A 30 -7.89 29.44 11.56
CA GLU A 30 -8.73 29.79 10.39
C GLU A 30 -8.18 29.24 9.06
N ASN A 31 -7.10 28.47 9.12
CA ASN A 31 -6.27 28.16 7.96
C ASN A 31 -6.02 26.65 7.79
N ALA A 32 -6.76 25.82 8.52
CA ALA A 32 -6.77 24.38 8.35
C ALA A 32 -7.21 24.02 6.92
N PRO A 33 -6.53 23.08 6.24
CA PRO A 33 -6.94 22.64 4.91
C PRO A 33 -8.41 22.22 4.94
N ARG A 34 -9.23 22.74 4.02
CA ARG A 34 -10.60 22.24 3.85
C ARG A 34 -10.51 20.75 3.54
N ALA A 35 -11.17 19.94 4.36
CA ALA A 35 -11.29 18.52 4.11
C ALA A 35 -12.06 18.28 2.81
N PHE A 36 -11.75 17.20 2.11
CA PHE A 36 -12.46 16.81 0.90
C PHE A 36 -13.77 16.12 1.27
N ASP A 37 -14.82 16.32 0.47
CA ASP A 37 -16.10 15.61 0.66
C ASP A 37 -16.04 14.16 0.18
N HIS A 38 -15.12 13.87 -0.74
CA HIS A 38 -14.97 12.56 -1.37
C HIS A 38 -13.51 12.12 -1.37
N TYR A 39 -13.30 10.86 -1.05
CA TYR A 39 -12.01 10.18 -1.12
C TYR A 39 -12.19 8.93 -1.97
N ARG A 40 -11.17 8.59 -2.75
CA ARG A 40 -11.15 7.41 -3.62
C ARG A 40 -10.07 6.45 -3.14
N HIS A 41 -10.45 5.22 -2.85
CA HIS A 41 -9.54 4.14 -2.51
C HIS A 41 -9.49 3.11 -3.65
N VAL A 42 -8.31 2.98 -4.26
CA VAL A 42 -8.02 1.92 -5.23
C VAL A 42 -7.69 0.67 -4.44
N HIS A 43 -8.71 -0.16 -4.23
CA HIS A 43 -8.58 -1.36 -3.41
C HIS A 43 -7.95 -2.49 -4.24
N VAL A 44 -6.65 -2.72 -4.08
CA VAL A 44 -6.05 -3.98 -4.54
C VAL A 44 -6.50 -5.07 -3.57
N PRO A 45 -7.14 -6.16 -4.02
CA PRO A 45 -7.63 -7.19 -3.12
C PRO A 45 -6.51 -7.70 -2.22
N LYS A 46 -6.82 -8.01 -0.96
CA LYS A 46 -5.88 -8.58 0.01
C LYS A 46 -4.71 -7.67 0.43
N THR A 47 -4.78 -6.36 0.17
CA THR A 47 -3.85 -5.35 0.71
C THR A 47 -4.47 -4.55 1.88
N ALA A 48 -5.24 -5.22 2.75
CA ALA A 48 -5.91 -4.64 3.92
C ALA A 48 -7.04 -3.63 3.63
N GLY A 49 -7.55 -3.55 2.40
CA GLY A 49 -8.53 -2.53 2.02
C GLY A 49 -9.91 -2.60 2.71
N THR A 50 -10.39 -3.80 3.06
CA THR A 50 -11.65 -3.92 3.85
C THR A 50 -11.50 -3.35 5.25
N VAL A 51 -10.36 -3.65 5.91
CA VAL A 51 -10.05 -3.12 7.25
C VAL A 51 -9.86 -1.61 7.16
N PHE A 52 -9.08 -1.15 6.17
CA PHE A 52 -8.88 0.27 5.92
C PHE A 52 -10.19 1.02 5.72
N ARG A 53 -11.14 0.47 4.93
CA ARG A 53 -12.45 1.10 4.74
C ARG A 53 -13.17 1.34 6.07
N ALA A 54 -13.16 0.34 6.96
CA ALA A 54 -13.82 0.43 8.26
C ALA A 54 -13.15 1.47 9.16
N ASP A 55 -11.83 1.45 9.25
CA ASP A 55 -11.08 2.37 10.11
C ASP A 55 -11.05 3.81 9.57
N ALA A 56 -10.95 3.98 8.26
CA ALA A 56 -10.98 5.29 7.61
C ALA A 56 -12.29 6.03 7.90
N ALA A 57 -13.43 5.34 8.02
CA ALA A 57 -14.70 5.97 8.38
C ALA A 57 -14.66 6.68 9.76
N ARG A 58 -13.77 6.24 10.67
CA ARG A 58 -13.55 6.88 11.97
C ARG A 58 -12.60 8.07 11.90
N VAL A 59 -11.78 8.12 10.85
CA VAL A 59 -10.76 9.15 10.63
C VAL A 59 -11.32 10.32 9.82
N LEU A 60 -12.12 10.01 8.81
CA LEU A 60 -12.69 10.96 7.88
C LEU A 60 -13.63 11.97 8.56
N PRO A 61 -13.78 13.19 7.99
CA PRO A 61 -14.82 14.12 8.42
C PRO A 61 -16.21 13.48 8.37
N ARG A 62 -17.14 13.90 9.24
CA ARG A 62 -18.48 13.30 9.36
C ARG A 62 -19.27 13.27 8.03
N ASN A 63 -19.05 14.25 7.16
CA ASN A 63 -19.75 14.37 5.87
C ASN A 63 -18.92 13.85 4.69
N ALA A 64 -17.69 13.38 4.94
CA ALA A 64 -16.84 12.83 3.90
C ALA A 64 -17.21 11.39 3.59
N THR A 65 -17.00 11.01 2.33
CA THR A 65 -17.28 9.66 1.84
C THR A 65 -16.01 9.00 1.30
N LEU A 66 -15.80 7.72 1.65
CA LEU A 66 -14.75 6.90 1.06
C LEU A 66 -15.35 5.94 0.04
N HIS A 67 -15.03 6.17 -1.22
CA HIS A 67 -15.38 5.25 -2.28
C HIS A 67 -14.26 4.22 -2.46
N THR A 68 -14.57 2.98 -2.13
CA THR A 68 -13.65 1.86 -2.26
C THR A 68 -14.26 0.80 -3.16
N ALA A 69 -13.49 0.33 -4.13
CA ALA A 69 -13.88 -0.81 -4.94
C ALA A 69 -12.63 -1.52 -5.44
N GLU A 70 -12.74 -2.83 -5.63
CA GLU A 70 -11.70 -3.68 -6.22
C GLU A 70 -11.64 -3.49 -7.73
N LYS A 71 -11.42 -2.24 -8.16
CA LYS A 71 -11.34 -1.85 -9.57
C LYS A 71 -10.00 -1.22 -9.90
N CYS A 72 -9.64 -1.31 -11.17
CA CYS A 72 -8.45 -0.70 -11.75
C CYS A 72 -8.30 0.79 -11.42
N TYR A 73 -7.05 1.26 -11.38
CA TYR A 73 -6.73 2.67 -11.25
C TYR A 73 -7.36 3.54 -12.36
N CYS A 74 -7.43 3.06 -13.61
CA CYS A 74 -8.08 3.81 -14.68
C CYS A 74 -9.62 3.79 -14.65
N THR A 75 -10.24 3.04 -13.74
CA THR A 75 -11.70 2.92 -13.73
C THR A 75 -12.31 4.27 -13.42
N LYS A 76 -13.24 4.71 -14.27
CA LYS A 76 -14.02 5.93 -14.01
C LYS A 76 -14.97 5.65 -12.86
N TYR A 77 -14.78 6.36 -11.76
CA TYR A 77 -15.75 6.42 -10.69
C TYR A 77 -16.72 7.58 -10.94
N LYS A 78 -17.96 7.48 -10.46
CA LYS A 78 -18.91 8.61 -10.40
C LYS A 78 -18.53 9.58 -9.26
N ILE A 79 -17.25 9.91 -9.15
CA ILE A 79 -16.68 10.79 -8.14
C ILE A 79 -15.96 11.89 -8.90
N ARG A 80 -15.91 13.09 -8.32
CA ARG A 80 -15.13 14.19 -8.89
C ARG A 80 -13.68 13.76 -9.12
N ASN A 81 -13.10 14.18 -10.25
CA ASN A 81 -11.73 13.84 -10.63
C ASN A 81 -10.67 14.42 -9.68
N ASP A 82 -11.05 15.35 -8.80
CA ASP A 82 -10.18 15.99 -7.81
C ASP A 82 -10.21 15.32 -6.43
N ALA A 83 -10.99 14.24 -6.26
CA ALA A 83 -11.00 13.48 -5.01
C ALA A 83 -9.63 12.84 -4.76
N PRO A 84 -9.05 12.96 -3.55
CA PRO A 84 -7.79 12.34 -3.22
C PRO A 84 -7.82 10.83 -3.41
N THR A 85 -6.72 10.31 -3.94
CA THR A 85 -6.57 8.88 -4.22
C THR A 85 -5.71 8.21 -3.18
N ILE A 86 -6.20 7.07 -2.70
CA ILE A 86 -5.60 6.24 -1.65
C ILE A 86 -5.29 4.86 -2.23
N LEU A 87 -4.14 4.31 -1.87
CA LEU A 87 -3.71 2.96 -2.20
C LEU A 87 -3.15 2.28 -0.94
N PHE A 88 -3.33 0.97 -0.83
CA PHE A 88 -2.51 0.14 0.04
C PHE A 88 -1.74 -0.88 -0.79
N VAL A 89 -0.45 -1.02 -0.50
CA VAL A 89 0.42 -2.07 -1.04
C VAL A 89 0.74 -3.11 0.03
N ARG A 90 1.21 -4.29 -0.40
CA ARG A 90 1.56 -5.41 0.47
C ARG A 90 2.81 -6.12 -0.03
N ILE A 91 3.58 -6.75 0.85
CA ILE A 91 4.71 -7.61 0.45
C ILE A 91 4.20 -8.64 -0.57
N PRO A 92 4.77 -8.70 -1.79
CA PRO A 92 4.19 -9.48 -2.88
C PRO A 92 4.01 -10.97 -2.57
N GLU A 93 4.97 -11.62 -1.90
CA GLU A 93 4.87 -13.05 -1.57
C GLU A 93 3.75 -13.32 -0.54
N THR A 94 3.65 -12.47 0.49
CA THR A 94 2.56 -12.60 1.49
C THR A 94 1.21 -12.26 0.89
N HIS A 95 1.19 -11.40 -0.14
CA HIS A 95 0.00 -11.06 -0.90
C HIS A 95 -0.55 -12.26 -1.69
N VAL A 96 0.30 -12.96 -2.45
CA VAL A 96 -0.08 -14.19 -3.17
C VAL A 96 -0.60 -15.26 -2.22
N LEU A 97 0.10 -15.49 -1.10
CA LEU A 97 -0.35 -16.46 -0.10
C LEU A 97 -1.70 -16.07 0.52
N SER A 98 -1.95 -14.79 0.72
CA SER A 98 -3.23 -14.28 1.23
C SER A 98 -4.37 -14.44 0.22
N GLN A 99 -4.09 -14.33 -1.08
CA GLN A 99 -5.06 -14.62 -2.14
C GLN A 99 -5.44 -16.10 -2.15
N TYR A 100 -4.46 -17.01 -2.09
CA TYR A 100 -4.73 -18.44 -1.93
C TYR A 100 -5.57 -18.74 -0.70
N ALA A 101 -5.22 -18.18 0.46
CA ALA A 101 -6.00 -18.38 1.68
C ALA A 101 -7.47 -17.93 1.52
N GLN A 102 -7.69 -16.83 0.80
CA GLN A 102 -9.04 -16.37 0.46
C GLN A 102 -9.76 -17.36 -0.46
N CYS A 103 -9.10 -17.83 -1.52
CA CYS A 103 -9.68 -18.78 -2.48
C CYS A 103 -9.97 -20.15 -1.85
N LYS A 104 -9.14 -20.60 -0.90
CA LYS A 104 -9.30 -21.92 -0.29
C LYS A 104 -10.30 -21.94 0.87
N TYR A 105 -10.20 -20.96 1.76
CA TYR A 105 -10.83 -21.10 3.08
C TYR A 105 -12.06 -20.21 3.26
N SER A 106 -12.21 -19.13 2.48
CA SER A 106 -13.30 -18.18 2.70
C SER A 106 -14.67 -18.75 2.34
N SER A 107 -15.71 -18.31 3.04
CA SER A 107 -17.10 -18.71 2.76
C SER A 107 -17.58 -18.30 1.37
N TRP A 108 -17.06 -17.19 0.84
CA TRP A 108 -17.34 -16.75 -0.53
C TRP A 108 -16.75 -17.73 -1.55
N ALA A 109 -15.48 -18.12 -1.39
CA ALA A 109 -14.83 -19.00 -2.36
C ALA A 109 -15.42 -20.42 -2.37
N ARG A 110 -15.98 -20.88 -1.24
CA ARG A 110 -16.76 -22.13 -1.17
C ARG A 110 -18.03 -22.15 -2.04
N ARG A 111 -18.43 -21.00 -2.60
CA ARG A 111 -19.56 -20.90 -3.54
C ARG A 111 -19.14 -20.90 -5.00
N LEU A 112 -17.84 -21.06 -5.28
CA LEU A 112 -17.28 -21.12 -6.63
C LEU A 112 -16.98 -22.58 -6.98
N PRO A 113 -17.86 -23.31 -7.71
CA PRO A 113 -17.73 -24.75 -7.88
C PRO A 113 -16.37 -25.18 -8.43
N ARG A 114 -15.89 -24.47 -9.46
CA ARG A 114 -14.59 -24.72 -10.10
C ARG A 114 -13.42 -24.61 -9.12
N MET A 115 -13.47 -23.66 -8.20
CA MET A 115 -12.42 -23.46 -7.20
C MET A 115 -12.54 -24.49 -6.06
N VAL A 116 -13.76 -24.83 -5.64
CA VAL A 116 -14.00 -25.85 -4.62
C VAL A 116 -13.48 -27.21 -5.08
N ASP A 117 -13.83 -27.62 -6.29
CA ASP A 117 -13.40 -28.91 -6.84
C ASP A 117 -11.88 -28.99 -6.94
N PHE A 118 -11.24 -27.92 -7.39
CA PHE A 118 -9.78 -27.85 -7.48
C PHE A 118 -9.13 -27.84 -6.08
N LEU A 119 -9.49 -26.91 -5.19
CA LEU A 119 -8.80 -26.75 -3.90
C LEU A 119 -9.19 -27.76 -2.82
N ALA A 120 -10.19 -28.62 -3.07
CA ALA A 120 -10.53 -29.74 -2.19
C ALA A 120 -9.40 -30.78 -2.11
N THR A 121 -8.65 -30.97 -3.20
CA THR A 121 -7.58 -31.98 -3.29
C THR A 121 -6.19 -31.40 -3.52
N HIS A 122 -6.09 -30.10 -3.79
CA HIS A 122 -4.83 -29.43 -4.15
C HIS A 122 -4.38 -28.46 -3.06
N ASP A 123 -3.08 -28.39 -2.82
CA ASP A 123 -2.47 -27.47 -1.87
C ASP A 123 -2.02 -26.16 -2.53
N PHE A 124 -1.16 -25.39 -1.84
CA PHE A 124 -0.70 -24.11 -2.35
C PHE A 124 0.29 -24.27 -3.52
N ALA A 125 1.14 -25.29 -3.49
CA ALA A 125 2.10 -25.57 -4.56
C ALA A 125 1.36 -25.98 -5.84
N ASP A 126 0.38 -26.87 -5.71
CA ASP A 126 -0.48 -27.30 -6.82
C ASP A 126 -1.24 -26.11 -7.45
N TRP A 127 -1.73 -25.19 -6.62
CA TRP A 127 -2.41 -23.97 -7.10
C TRP A 127 -1.47 -23.08 -7.91
N LEU A 128 -0.22 -22.89 -7.46
CA LEU A 128 0.79 -22.15 -8.22
C LEU A 128 1.12 -22.85 -9.54
N ASP A 129 1.30 -24.17 -9.53
CA ASP A 129 1.63 -24.94 -10.74
C ASP A 129 0.52 -24.82 -11.79
N ALA A 130 -0.74 -24.96 -11.39
CA ALA A 130 -1.88 -24.81 -12.28
C ALA A 130 -1.94 -23.40 -12.91
N LEU A 131 -1.67 -22.36 -12.12
CA LEU A 131 -1.66 -20.97 -12.59
C LEU A 131 -0.41 -20.58 -13.38
N SER A 132 0.65 -21.38 -13.31
CA SER A 132 1.86 -21.15 -14.10
C SER A 132 1.64 -21.45 -15.58
N THR A 133 0.77 -22.41 -15.88
CA THR A 133 0.45 -22.87 -17.24
C THR A 133 -0.89 -22.34 -17.76
N SER A 134 -1.76 -21.85 -16.87
CA SER A 134 -3.10 -21.35 -17.19
C SER A 134 -3.26 -19.85 -16.93
N ASP A 135 -4.16 -19.21 -17.66
CA ASP A 135 -4.64 -17.85 -17.34
C ASP A 135 -5.94 -17.86 -16.53
N ASP A 136 -6.51 -19.05 -16.31
CA ASP A 136 -7.70 -19.26 -15.51
C ASP A 136 -7.39 -19.01 -14.03
N ASP A 137 -8.25 -18.29 -13.33
CA ASP A 137 -8.18 -18.08 -11.88
C ASP A 137 -9.22 -18.91 -11.11
N PHE A 138 -9.87 -19.84 -11.81
CA PHE A 138 -10.95 -20.69 -11.31
C PHE A 138 -12.11 -19.88 -10.71
N GLY A 139 -12.29 -18.64 -11.16
CA GLY A 139 -13.30 -17.70 -10.65
C GLY A 139 -12.88 -16.95 -9.38
N CYS A 140 -11.60 -17.01 -8.99
CA CYS A 140 -11.05 -16.31 -7.82
C CYS A 140 -10.00 -15.26 -8.24
N TYR A 141 -8.85 -15.20 -7.56
CA TYR A 141 -7.76 -14.28 -7.87
C TYR A 141 -6.72 -14.93 -8.78
N ASN A 142 -6.27 -14.18 -9.79
CA ASN A 142 -5.06 -14.48 -10.50
C ASN A 142 -3.86 -13.74 -9.86
N PRO A 143 -2.87 -14.44 -9.29
CA PRO A 143 -1.78 -13.81 -8.53
C PRO A 143 -0.71 -13.13 -9.39
N TRP A 144 -0.71 -13.32 -10.71
CA TRP A 144 0.30 -12.73 -11.59
C TRP A 144 0.28 -11.20 -11.50
N ASN A 145 1.32 -10.64 -10.88
CA ASN A 145 1.64 -9.22 -10.75
C ASN A 145 0.42 -8.35 -10.43
N LEU A 146 -0.37 -8.80 -9.45
CA LEU A 146 -1.69 -8.25 -9.17
C LEU A 146 -1.64 -6.76 -8.81
N GLN A 147 -0.68 -6.33 -7.99
CA GLN A 147 -0.56 -4.92 -7.61
C GLN A 147 -0.22 -4.05 -8.83
N THR A 148 0.72 -4.50 -9.66
CA THR A 148 1.10 -3.85 -10.92
C THR A 148 -0.08 -3.77 -11.88
N ARG A 149 -0.84 -4.86 -12.02
CA ARG A 149 -2.01 -4.92 -12.91
C ARG A 149 -3.11 -3.99 -12.45
N TYR A 150 -3.45 -3.93 -11.17
CA TYR A 150 -4.45 -2.97 -10.68
C TYR A 150 -4.09 -1.51 -10.97
N LEU A 151 -2.80 -1.21 -10.93
CA LEU A 151 -2.30 0.12 -11.22
C LEU A 151 -2.23 0.40 -12.72
N THR A 152 -2.10 -0.61 -13.57
CA THR A 152 -1.92 -0.45 -15.03
C THR A 152 -3.16 -0.76 -15.84
N CYS A 153 -4.13 -1.48 -15.27
CA CYS A 153 -5.28 -1.95 -16.01
C CYS A 153 -6.21 -0.81 -16.45
N HIS A 154 -6.71 -0.97 -17.66
CA HIS A 154 -7.57 -0.03 -18.36
C HIS A 154 -8.95 -0.67 -18.47
N SER A 155 -9.84 -0.36 -17.54
CA SER A 155 -11.27 -0.58 -17.78
C SER A 155 -11.69 0.43 -18.87
N THR A 156 -11.51 0.06 -20.13
CA THR A 156 -11.98 0.86 -21.24
C THR A 156 -13.50 0.80 -21.19
N ARG A 157 -14.09 1.96 -20.88
CA ARG A 157 -15.48 2.36 -21.11
C ARG A 157 -16.43 1.21 -21.46
N TYR A 158 -17.41 1.01 -20.58
CA TYR A 158 -18.82 0.86 -20.97
C TYR A 158 -18.97 0.03 -22.25
N VAL A 159 -18.56 -1.24 -22.21
CA VAL A 159 -19.10 -2.16 -23.20
C VAL A 159 -20.61 -2.05 -22.98
N ARG A 160 -21.29 -1.47 -23.97
CA ARG A 160 -22.72 -1.13 -23.88
C ARG A 160 -23.54 -2.40 -23.61
N ASP A 161 -22.94 -3.56 -23.90
CA ASP A 161 -23.28 -4.84 -23.30
C ASP A 161 -22.83 -4.89 -21.84
N LYS A 162 -23.80 -4.74 -20.94
CA LYS A 162 -23.72 -4.98 -19.48
C LYS A 162 -23.08 -6.34 -19.07
N LYS A 163 -22.66 -7.16 -20.04
CA LYS A 163 -22.09 -8.49 -19.84
C LYS A 163 -20.60 -8.47 -19.41
N TYR A 164 -19.90 -7.34 -19.53
CA TYR A 164 -18.46 -7.25 -19.27
C TYR A 164 -18.06 -6.20 -18.20
N ASP A 165 -18.98 -5.80 -17.33
CA ASP A 165 -18.73 -4.84 -16.23
C ASP A 165 -17.85 -5.43 -15.09
N HIS A 166 -17.21 -6.58 -15.34
CA HIS A 166 -16.40 -7.37 -14.39
C HIS A 166 -14.94 -7.53 -14.83
N LEU A 167 -14.43 -6.70 -15.75
CA LEU A 167 -13.00 -6.64 -16.07
C LEU A 167 -12.24 -5.94 -14.94
N ASP A 168 -12.32 -6.52 -13.75
CA ASP A 168 -11.59 -6.12 -12.57
C ASP A 168 -10.17 -6.65 -12.66
N GLY A 169 -9.20 -5.93 -12.09
CA GLY A 169 -7.78 -6.25 -12.22
C GLY A 169 -7.39 -7.62 -11.65
N HIS A 170 -8.30 -8.32 -10.98
CA HIS A 170 -8.03 -9.63 -10.39
C HIS A 170 -8.12 -10.82 -11.33
N HIS A 171 -8.67 -10.64 -12.54
CA HIS A 171 -8.76 -11.70 -13.55
C HIS A 171 -7.78 -11.48 -14.70
N VAL A 172 -7.00 -12.50 -15.11
CA VAL A 172 -6.18 -12.42 -16.32
C VAL A 172 -7.07 -12.76 -17.51
N VAL A 173 -7.15 -11.85 -18.48
CA VAL A 173 -8.00 -12.04 -19.66
C VAL A 173 -7.09 -12.08 -20.88
N ARG A 174 -7.05 -13.24 -21.55
CA ARG A 174 -6.37 -13.34 -22.85
C ARG A 174 -7.00 -12.31 -23.79
N PRO A 175 -6.19 -11.49 -24.47
CA PRO A 175 -6.69 -10.68 -25.57
C PRO A 175 -7.39 -11.63 -26.56
N ARG A 176 -8.68 -11.45 -26.80
CA ARG A 176 -9.30 -12.04 -27.99
C ARG A 176 -8.60 -11.41 -29.21
N LYS A 177 -8.56 -12.11 -30.35
CA LYS A 177 -7.88 -11.68 -31.59
C LYS A 177 -8.20 -10.24 -32.05
N HIS A 178 -9.27 -9.62 -31.52
CA HIS A 178 -9.69 -8.25 -31.83
C HIS A 178 -9.93 -7.35 -30.60
N SER A 179 -9.55 -7.77 -29.38
CA SER A 179 -9.73 -6.94 -28.18
C SER A 179 -8.38 -6.45 -27.68
N HIS A 180 -8.14 -5.14 -27.77
CA HIS A 180 -6.97 -4.47 -27.18
C HIS A 180 -7.04 -4.35 -25.64
N HIS A 181 -7.89 -5.14 -24.98
CA HIS A 181 -8.26 -4.98 -23.57
C HIS A 181 -7.90 -6.20 -22.71
N GLY A 182 -7.10 -7.13 -23.22
CA GLY A 182 -6.62 -8.25 -22.41
C GLY A 182 -5.58 -7.78 -21.40
N PHE A 183 -5.81 -8.08 -20.12
CA PHE A 183 -4.78 -7.95 -19.09
C PHE A 183 -3.97 -9.23 -19.07
N GLY A 184 -2.76 -9.16 -19.64
CA GLY A 184 -1.81 -10.25 -19.53
C GLY A 184 -1.34 -10.45 -18.09
N ARG A 185 -0.47 -11.45 -17.91
CA ARG A 185 0.23 -11.75 -16.64
C ARG A 185 1.19 -10.63 -16.21
N THR A 186 1.48 -9.70 -17.10
CA THR A 186 2.40 -8.58 -16.90
C THR A 186 1.66 -7.25 -17.09
N GLY A 187 2.12 -6.23 -16.36
CA GLY A 187 1.76 -4.83 -16.55
C GLY A 187 2.99 -3.98 -16.89
N ASP A 188 2.74 -2.70 -17.18
CA ASP A 188 3.80 -1.69 -17.35
C ASP A 188 4.28 -1.21 -15.98
N VAL A 189 5.39 -1.76 -15.50
CA VAL A 189 6.01 -1.41 -14.21
C VAL A 189 6.33 0.08 -14.12
N ALA A 190 6.80 0.69 -15.21
CA ALA A 190 7.15 2.11 -15.22
C ALA A 190 5.88 2.97 -15.09
N ALA A 191 4.78 2.61 -15.75
CA ALA A 191 3.51 3.27 -15.56
C ALA A 191 2.93 3.05 -14.16
N ALA A 192 3.00 1.83 -13.62
CA ALA A 192 2.53 1.52 -12.27
C ALA A 192 3.26 2.36 -11.21
N THR A 193 4.59 2.42 -11.29
CA THR A 193 5.42 3.19 -10.35
C THR A 193 5.20 4.70 -10.48
N ARG A 194 5.05 5.25 -11.70
CA ARG A 194 4.62 6.66 -11.89
C ARG A 194 3.22 6.92 -11.33
N ARG A 195 2.29 5.98 -11.44
CA ARG A 195 0.95 6.14 -10.88
C ARG A 195 1.00 6.18 -9.35
N ILE A 196 1.82 5.36 -8.70
CA ILE A 196 2.02 5.40 -7.24
C ILE A 196 2.41 6.80 -6.76
N THR A 197 3.31 7.50 -7.46
CA THR A 197 3.74 8.85 -7.04
C THR A 197 2.62 9.90 -7.17
N SER A 198 1.59 9.63 -7.99
CA SER A 198 0.41 10.48 -8.12
C SER A 198 -0.65 10.25 -7.04
N PHE A 199 -0.55 9.18 -6.24
CA PHE A 199 -1.48 8.96 -5.14
C PHE A 199 -1.31 10.01 -4.04
N SER A 200 -2.44 10.49 -3.54
CA SER A 200 -2.48 11.43 -2.41
C SER A 200 -2.00 10.76 -1.12
N PHE A 201 -2.29 9.47 -0.94
CA PHE A 201 -1.80 8.67 0.18
C PHE A 201 -1.54 7.22 -0.25
N VAL A 202 -0.44 6.64 0.26
CA VAL A 202 -0.08 5.24 0.07
C VAL A 202 0.22 4.61 1.43
N GLY A 203 -0.58 3.62 1.81
CA GLY A 203 -0.37 2.79 2.99
C GLY A 203 0.35 1.48 2.65
N VAL A 204 0.90 0.83 3.67
CA VAL A 204 1.56 -0.48 3.58
C VAL A 204 0.89 -1.43 4.56
N ALA A 205 0.40 -2.57 4.07
CA ALA A 205 -0.37 -3.52 4.87
C ALA A 205 0.42 -4.08 6.07
N GLU A 206 1.72 -4.33 5.90
CA GLU A 206 2.62 -4.76 6.98
C GLU A 206 2.86 -3.70 8.05
N HIS A 207 2.62 -2.44 7.70
CA HIS A 207 2.74 -1.27 8.57
C HIS A 207 1.39 -0.58 8.73
N TYR A 208 0.32 -1.37 8.85
CA TYR A 208 -1.05 -0.87 8.83
C TYR A 208 -1.31 0.18 9.90
N HIS A 209 -0.76 -0.02 11.10
CA HIS A 209 -0.85 0.93 12.21
C HIS A 209 -0.28 2.31 11.84
N ALA A 210 1.00 2.36 11.45
CA ALA A 210 1.65 3.59 11.01
C ALA A 210 0.92 4.20 9.80
N SER A 211 0.41 3.37 8.88
CA SER A 211 -0.39 3.83 7.74
C SER A 211 -1.66 4.57 8.18
N LEU A 212 -2.40 4.06 9.17
CA LEU A 212 -3.58 4.75 9.70
C LEU A 212 -3.21 6.05 10.44
N CYS A 213 -2.11 6.07 11.18
CA CYS A 213 -1.63 7.28 11.86
C CYS A 213 -1.27 8.38 10.86
N ILE A 214 -0.52 8.05 9.81
CA ILE A 214 -0.16 8.98 8.73
C ILE A 214 -1.41 9.43 7.98
N PHE A 215 -2.33 8.52 7.68
CA PHE A 215 -3.60 8.87 7.03
C PHE A 215 -4.43 9.82 7.90
N ALA A 216 -4.51 9.59 9.22
CA ALA A 216 -5.23 10.46 10.14
C ALA A 216 -4.60 11.85 10.22
N PHE A 217 -3.28 11.94 10.29
CA PHE A 217 -2.59 13.22 10.20
C PHE A 217 -2.86 13.92 8.86
N TRP A 218 -2.82 13.20 7.75
CA TRP A 218 -3.07 13.75 6.43
C TRP A 218 -4.50 14.30 6.27
N VAL A 219 -5.50 13.62 6.84
CA VAL A 219 -6.91 14.08 6.81
C VAL A 219 -7.17 15.23 7.77
N ARG A 220 -6.61 15.18 8.99
CA ARG A 220 -6.99 16.07 10.11
C ARG A 220 -6.00 17.19 10.39
N GLY A 221 -4.78 17.09 9.85
CA GLY A 221 -3.64 17.93 10.22
C GLY A 221 -3.09 17.66 11.63
N ALA A 222 -3.56 16.61 12.31
CA ALA A 222 -3.18 16.28 13.68
C ALA A 222 -3.02 14.77 13.87
N LEU A 223 -1.99 14.39 14.62
CA LEU A 223 -1.64 13.01 14.90
C LEU A 223 -2.49 12.50 16.08
N PRO A 224 -3.22 11.37 15.96
CA PRO A 224 -3.97 10.81 17.09
C PRO A 224 -3.07 10.41 18.26
N GLN A 225 -3.62 10.36 19.47
CA GLN A 225 -2.91 9.81 20.63
C GLN A 225 -2.55 8.33 20.38
N GLY A 226 -1.33 7.94 20.75
CA GLY A 226 -0.81 6.57 20.57
C GLY A 226 -0.20 6.32 19.17
N CYS A 227 -0.20 7.32 18.29
CA CYS A 227 0.49 7.27 17.01
C CYS A 227 1.96 7.67 17.12
N ASP A 228 2.68 7.10 18.09
CA ASP A 228 4.09 7.35 18.30
C ASP A 228 4.83 6.05 18.61
N CYS A 229 6.14 6.04 18.33
CA CYS A 229 6.97 4.87 18.58
C CYS A 229 7.19 4.52 20.05
N ALA A 230 6.81 5.36 21.01
CA ALA A 230 6.85 5.00 22.43
C ALA A 230 5.57 4.25 22.87
N HIS A 231 4.44 4.50 22.20
CA HIS A 231 3.12 4.00 22.60
C HIS A 231 2.39 3.21 21.50
N SER A 232 3.12 2.65 20.54
CA SER A 232 2.55 1.86 19.42
C SER A 232 1.56 0.77 19.87
N ASP A 233 1.80 0.19 21.04
CA ASP A 233 0.98 -0.91 21.57
C ASP A 233 -0.39 -0.43 22.05
N ALA A 234 -0.51 0.81 22.53
CA ALA A 234 -1.76 1.35 23.06
C ALA A 234 -2.79 1.58 21.95
N PHE A 235 -2.36 2.15 20.81
CA PHE A 235 -3.25 2.32 19.67
C PHE A 235 -3.52 0.98 18.96
N ALA A 236 -2.52 0.10 18.86
CA ALA A 236 -2.75 -1.26 18.37
C ALA A 236 -3.77 -2.02 19.22
N ALA A 237 -3.73 -1.89 20.55
CA ALA A 237 -4.73 -2.46 21.45
C ALA A 237 -6.13 -1.84 21.25
N ALA A 238 -6.22 -0.53 21.08
CA ALA A 238 -7.49 0.15 20.79
C ALA A 238 -8.08 -0.24 19.42
N ALA A 239 -7.22 -0.41 18.42
CA ALA A 239 -7.62 -0.89 17.09
C ALA A 239 -8.04 -2.37 17.14
N ASN A 240 -7.29 -3.23 17.85
CA ASN A 240 -7.60 -4.65 18.01
C ASN A 240 -8.87 -4.91 18.82
N GLY A 241 -9.17 -4.06 19.82
CA GLY A 241 -10.39 -4.16 20.62
C GLY A 241 -11.67 -3.82 19.83
N SER A 242 -11.55 -3.13 18.70
CA SER A 242 -12.69 -2.69 17.90
C SER A 242 -12.85 -3.42 16.56
N HIS A 243 -11.80 -4.11 16.08
CA HIS A 243 -11.87 -5.05 14.97
C HIS A 243 -10.92 -6.23 15.25
N PRO A 244 -11.36 -7.28 15.97
CA PRO A 244 -10.59 -8.53 16.02
C PRO A 244 -10.28 -8.88 14.58
N SER A 245 -8.98 -8.86 14.24
CA SER A 245 -8.43 -8.87 12.87
C SER A 245 -9.45 -9.44 11.91
N MET A 246 -10.00 -8.63 10.99
CA MET A 246 -11.00 -9.08 10.02
C MET A 246 -10.36 -10.14 9.11
N VAL A 247 -10.24 -11.35 9.63
CA VAL A 247 -9.57 -12.50 9.02
C VAL A 247 -10.51 -13.18 8.05
N HIS A 248 -11.76 -12.72 7.91
CA HIS A 248 -12.78 -13.32 7.04
C HIS A 248 -12.89 -14.86 7.21
N GLY A 249 -12.57 -15.35 8.42
CA GLY A 249 -12.52 -16.79 8.72
C GLY A 249 -11.41 -17.57 8.02
N VAL A 250 -10.42 -16.92 7.39
CA VAL A 250 -9.30 -17.61 6.74
C VAL A 250 -8.15 -17.82 7.73
N PRO A 251 -7.43 -18.96 7.66
CA PRO A 251 -6.28 -19.20 8.52
C PRO A 251 -5.17 -18.19 8.26
N ARG A 252 -4.40 -17.87 9.31
CA ARG A 252 -3.18 -17.08 9.17
C ARG A 252 -2.08 -17.98 8.61
N LEU A 253 -1.75 -17.76 7.35
CA LEU A 253 -0.61 -18.42 6.69
C LEU A 253 0.61 -17.50 6.71
N SER A 254 1.80 -18.06 6.84
CA SER A 254 3.07 -17.34 6.77
C SER A 254 3.94 -17.88 5.65
N VAL A 255 4.62 -16.98 4.93
CA VAL A 255 5.60 -17.34 3.89
C VAL A 255 6.81 -18.05 4.49
N ASP A 256 7.14 -17.77 5.75
CA ASP A 256 8.28 -18.40 6.45
C ASP A 256 8.04 -19.90 6.70
N GLY A 257 6.78 -20.31 6.81
CA GLY A 257 6.37 -21.71 6.97
C GLY A 257 6.39 -22.52 5.67
N LEU A 258 6.64 -21.89 4.52
CA LEU A 258 6.70 -22.57 3.23
C LEU A 258 8.09 -23.17 2.98
N SER A 259 8.16 -24.31 2.29
CA SER A 259 9.44 -24.85 1.84
C SER A 259 10.15 -23.89 0.87
N LEU A 260 11.47 -24.02 0.72
CA LEU A 260 12.24 -23.19 -0.23
C LEU A 260 11.78 -23.40 -1.67
N ASP A 261 11.42 -24.63 -2.03
CA ASP A 261 10.87 -24.97 -3.35
C ASP A 261 9.57 -24.21 -3.63
N VAL A 262 8.61 -24.27 -2.71
CA VAL A 262 7.32 -23.56 -2.86
C VAL A 262 7.53 -22.04 -2.91
N ARG A 263 8.45 -21.49 -2.11
CA ARG A 263 8.80 -20.05 -2.18
C ARG A 263 9.37 -19.68 -3.55
N ALA A 264 10.21 -20.52 -4.14
CA ALA A 264 10.75 -20.27 -5.48
C ALA A 264 9.65 -20.25 -6.55
N ARG A 265 8.59 -21.07 -6.40
CA ARG A 265 7.43 -21.08 -7.31
C ARG A 265 6.60 -19.80 -7.26
N ILE A 266 6.64 -19.03 -6.17
CA ILE A 266 5.95 -17.73 -6.07
C ILE A 266 6.66 -16.67 -6.93
N ALA A 267 7.98 -16.72 -7.04
CA ALA A 267 8.79 -15.63 -7.59
C ALA A 267 8.35 -15.13 -8.97
N PRO A 268 7.99 -15.99 -9.95
CA PRO A 268 7.49 -15.53 -11.25
C PRO A 268 6.22 -14.67 -11.14
N PHE A 269 5.32 -15.02 -10.22
CA PHE A 269 4.03 -14.34 -10.05
C PHE A 269 4.17 -12.92 -9.51
N VAL A 270 5.30 -12.57 -8.89
CA VAL A 270 5.45 -11.31 -8.15
C VAL A 270 6.59 -10.43 -8.64
N ALA A 271 7.25 -10.82 -9.74
CA ALA A 271 8.47 -10.17 -10.22
C ALA A 271 8.30 -8.65 -10.40
N GLN A 272 7.18 -8.20 -10.95
CA GLN A 272 6.88 -6.78 -11.15
C GLN A 272 6.35 -6.11 -9.89
N ASP A 273 5.61 -6.85 -9.07
CA ASP A 273 5.03 -6.34 -7.83
C ASP A 273 6.09 -5.93 -6.81
N HIS A 274 7.31 -6.48 -6.87
CA HIS A 274 8.43 -5.99 -6.05
C HIS A 274 8.81 -4.54 -6.35
N GLU A 275 8.79 -4.11 -7.62
CA GLU A 275 9.08 -2.73 -7.99
C GLU A 275 7.96 -1.79 -7.56
N VAL A 276 6.70 -2.23 -7.71
CA VAL A 276 5.51 -1.51 -7.23
C VAL A 276 5.52 -1.38 -5.71
N TYR A 277 5.84 -2.46 -5.00
CA TYR A 277 5.96 -2.46 -3.54
C TYR A 277 7.07 -1.52 -3.08
N ALA A 278 8.24 -1.55 -3.70
CA ALA A 278 9.35 -0.66 -3.35
C ALA A 278 9.00 0.83 -3.58
N ALA A 279 8.32 1.15 -4.68
CA ALA A 279 7.83 2.50 -4.94
C ALA A 279 6.74 2.93 -3.94
N GLY A 280 5.80 2.04 -3.62
CA GLY A 280 4.74 2.28 -2.63
C GLY A 280 5.30 2.50 -1.23
N PHE A 281 6.24 1.66 -0.80
CA PHE A 281 6.91 1.79 0.48
C PHE A 281 7.72 3.08 0.58
N ARG A 282 8.42 3.46 -0.50
CA ARG A 282 9.11 4.76 -0.54
C ARG A 282 8.13 5.91 -0.30
N ARG A 283 7.00 5.91 -1.01
CA ARG A 283 5.97 6.95 -0.85
C ARG A 283 5.40 7.00 0.57
N PHE A 284 5.20 5.84 1.18
CA PHE A 284 4.80 5.70 2.58
C PHE A 284 5.87 6.28 3.53
N ALA A 285 7.15 5.95 3.34
CA ALA A 285 8.25 6.45 4.17
C ALA A 285 8.46 7.97 4.01
N GLU A 286 8.30 8.51 2.80
CA GLU A 286 8.29 9.95 2.54
C GLU A 286 7.15 10.66 3.31
N ALA A 287 5.96 10.05 3.37
CA ALA A 287 4.84 10.58 4.14
C ALA A 287 5.11 10.53 5.65
N ALA A 288 5.68 9.44 6.14
CA ALA A 288 6.10 9.33 7.53
C ALA A 288 7.11 10.42 7.89
N GLY A 289 8.35 10.32 7.38
CA GLY A 289 9.45 11.19 7.78
C GLY A 289 9.33 12.63 7.30
N GLY A 290 9.02 12.78 6.01
CA GLY A 290 9.03 14.07 5.33
C GLY A 290 7.84 14.97 5.65
N VAL A 291 6.71 14.38 6.04
CA VAL A 291 5.48 15.12 6.31
C VAL A 291 5.11 15.05 7.79
N VAL A 292 4.85 13.86 8.32
CA VAL A 292 4.29 13.72 9.67
C VAL A 292 5.34 13.98 10.75
N GLU A 293 6.47 13.30 10.68
CA GLU A 293 7.51 13.39 11.72
C GLU A 293 8.18 14.77 11.69
N ALA A 294 8.44 15.33 10.50
CA ALA A 294 8.95 16.69 10.35
C ALA A 294 7.99 17.76 10.92
N ALA A 295 6.67 17.57 10.78
CA ALA A 295 5.68 18.54 11.27
C ALA A 295 5.41 18.41 12.78
N THR A 296 5.49 17.19 13.33
CA THR A 296 5.08 16.91 14.71
C THR A 296 6.25 16.68 15.67
N GLY A 297 7.46 16.43 15.16
CA GLY A 297 8.59 15.92 15.95
C GLY A 297 8.36 14.52 16.53
N THR A 298 7.27 13.85 16.15
CA THR A 298 6.87 12.54 16.68
C THR A 298 7.19 11.48 15.66
N GLN A 299 7.99 10.47 16.04
CA GLN A 299 8.30 9.33 15.16
C GLN A 299 7.08 8.41 15.04
N VAL A 300 6.64 8.16 13.80
CA VAL A 300 5.47 7.32 13.48
C VAL A 300 5.86 6.04 12.73
N LEU A 301 7.00 6.06 12.01
CA LEU A 301 7.58 4.87 11.40
C LEU A 301 8.78 4.41 12.22
N CYS A 302 8.55 3.40 13.05
CA CYS A 302 9.58 2.91 13.96
C CYS A 302 10.52 1.94 13.24
N ALA A 303 11.83 2.11 13.42
CA ALA A 303 12.82 1.22 12.80
C ALA A 303 12.60 -0.25 13.20
N ARG A 304 12.17 -0.51 14.44
CA ARG A 304 11.83 -1.84 14.95
C ARG A 304 10.61 -2.48 14.28
N ASP A 305 9.72 -1.65 13.74
CA ASP A 305 8.50 -2.13 13.06
C ASP A 305 8.80 -2.52 11.61
N ILE A 306 9.96 -2.13 11.06
CA ILE A 306 10.43 -2.56 9.74
C ILE A 306 10.92 -3.98 9.81
N GLN A 307 9.94 -4.89 9.71
CA GLN A 307 10.12 -6.33 9.80
C GLN A 307 11.18 -6.84 8.82
N PRO A 308 11.90 -7.92 9.17
CA PRO A 308 12.85 -8.57 8.26
C PRO A 308 12.24 -8.91 6.90
N ALA A 309 10.97 -9.34 6.86
CA ALA A 309 10.25 -9.61 5.62
C ALA A 309 10.11 -8.38 4.72
N THR A 310 9.78 -7.21 5.29
CA THR A 310 9.74 -5.93 4.57
C THR A 310 11.11 -5.60 3.96
N ARG A 311 12.18 -5.73 4.75
CA ARG A 311 13.55 -5.47 4.28
C ARG A 311 13.95 -6.42 3.16
N ALA A 312 13.64 -7.70 3.30
CA ALA A 312 13.91 -8.72 2.30
C ALA A 312 13.17 -8.42 0.98
N ALA A 313 11.88 -8.05 1.06
CA ALA A 313 11.07 -7.70 -0.10
C ALA A 313 11.59 -6.44 -0.81
N LEU A 314 12.00 -5.41 -0.07
CA LEU A 314 12.66 -4.22 -0.62
C LEU A 314 14.02 -4.56 -1.24
N GLY A 315 14.75 -5.53 -0.66
CA GLY A 315 16.05 -5.98 -1.16
C GLY A 315 16.02 -6.58 -2.58
N LYS A 316 14.84 -7.00 -3.06
CA LYS A 316 14.66 -7.58 -4.40
C LYS A 316 14.90 -6.59 -5.53
N THR A 317 14.76 -5.29 -5.28
CA THR A 317 14.93 -4.25 -6.31
C THR A 317 16.09 -3.33 -5.99
N THR A 318 16.68 -2.72 -7.03
CA THR A 318 17.76 -1.73 -6.82
C THR A 318 17.24 -0.51 -6.06
N ALA A 319 16.02 -0.07 -6.37
CA ALA A 319 15.36 1.04 -5.71
C ALA A 319 15.07 0.76 -4.23
N GLY A 320 14.66 -0.46 -3.90
CA GLY A 320 14.37 -0.88 -2.54
C GLY A 320 15.63 -1.13 -1.72
N ARG A 321 16.72 -1.68 -2.29
CA ARG A 321 18.03 -1.77 -1.59
C ARG A 321 18.56 -0.41 -1.16
N ARG A 322 18.45 0.61 -2.03
CA ARG A 322 18.83 2.00 -1.68
C ARG A 322 17.97 2.54 -0.54
N LEU A 323 16.67 2.23 -0.54
CA LEU A 323 15.75 2.64 0.51
C LEU A 323 16.09 1.97 1.85
N VAL A 324 16.38 0.66 1.86
CA VAL A 324 16.83 -0.05 3.05
C VAL A 324 18.11 0.57 3.61
N ALA A 325 19.10 0.84 2.76
CA ALA A 325 20.34 1.49 3.17
C ALA A 325 20.09 2.89 3.79
N ALA A 326 19.16 3.67 3.23
CA ALA A 326 18.78 4.97 3.78
C ALA A 326 18.09 4.82 5.15
N LEU A 327 17.16 3.87 5.29
CA LEU A 327 16.50 3.56 6.56
C LEU A 327 17.49 3.13 7.64
N ASP A 328 18.48 2.31 7.28
CA ASP A 328 19.52 1.85 8.21
C ASP A 328 20.47 2.97 8.64
N ALA A 329 20.68 3.95 7.77
CA ALA A 329 21.40 5.18 8.11
C ALA A 329 20.56 6.17 8.93
N GLY A 330 19.31 5.84 9.27
CA GLY A 330 18.37 6.76 9.92
C GLY A 330 17.92 7.93 9.02
N ALA A 331 18.14 7.81 7.71
CA ALA A 331 17.80 8.82 6.72
C ALA A 331 16.48 8.46 6.03
N LEU A 332 15.37 9.07 6.48
CA LEU A 332 14.11 8.94 5.77
C LEU A 332 14.14 9.72 4.45
N PRO A 333 13.55 9.18 3.37
CA PRO A 333 13.50 9.89 2.09
C PRO A 333 12.79 11.23 2.26
N GLN A 334 13.37 12.26 1.62
CA GLN A 334 12.75 13.58 1.60
C GLN A 334 11.46 13.53 0.76
N PRO A 335 10.40 14.23 1.18
CA PRO A 335 9.11 14.16 0.51
C PRO A 335 9.21 14.79 -0.87
N GLN A 336 8.66 14.13 -1.88
CA GLN A 336 8.50 14.78 -3.17
C GLN A 336 7.53 15.99 -3.06
N PRO A 337 7.75 17.07 -3.84
CA PRO A 337 6.83 18.19 -3.87
C PRO A 337 5.38 17.74 -4.10
N GLY A 338 4.44 18.20 -3.27
CA GLY A 338 3.02 17.85 -3.36
C GLY A 338 2.55 16.65 -2.51
N LEU A 339 3.41 16.10 -1.65
CA LEU A 339 3.02 15.09 -0.64
C LEU A 339 2.13 15.64 0.47
N LEU A 340 2.30 16.93 0.79
CA LEU A 340 1.43 17.61 1.72
C LEU A 340 0.04 17.76 1.10
N PRO A 341 -1.05 17.61 1.88
CA PRO A 341 -2.37 17.93 1.40
C PRO A 341 -2.34 19.38 0.92
N ARG A 342 -2.33 19.58 -0.40
CA ARG A 342 -2.52 20.91 -0.95
C ARG A 342 -3.91 21.33 -0.50
N ARG A 343 -3.96 22.48 0.16
CA ARG A 343 -5.16 23.27 0.35
C ARG A 343 -6.09 23.15 -0.87
N ALA A 344 -7.37 22.86 -0.64
CA ALA A 344 -8.38 22.69 -1.69
C ALA A 344 -8.46 23.90 -2.65
N ASP A 345 -7.97 25.05 -2.20
CA ASP A 345 -7.87 26.33 -2.88
C ASP A 345 -6.69 26.45 -3.87
N GLY A 346 -5.78 25.47 -3.94
CA GLY A 346 -4.58 25.51 -4.79
C GLY A 346 -4.29 24.20 -5.53
N VAL A 347 -5.31 23.39 -5.79
CA VAL A 347 -5.18 22.10 -6.51
C VAL A 347 -4.66 22.37 -7.92
N GLY A 348 -3.33 22.28 -8.10
CA GLY A 348 -2.75 22.10 -9.41
C GLY A 348 -3.41 20.88 -10.04
N ARG A 349 -3.85 21.00 -11.31
CA ARG A 349 -4.61 19.95 -12.00
C ARG A 349 -4.00 18.58 -11.70
N VAL A 350 -4.72 17.76 -10.94
CA VAL A 350 -4.41 16.33 -10.84
C VAL A 350 -4.54 15.81 -12.28
N GLU A 351 -3.46 15.26 -12.82
CA GLU A 351 -3.54 14.65 -14.15
C GLU A 351 -4.72 13.67 -14.14
N PRO A 352 -5.63 13.76 -15.14
CA PRO A 352 -6.78 12.87 -15.19
C PRO A 352 -6.26 11.44 -15.15
N ALA A 353 -6.86 10.63 -14.26
CA ALA A 353 -6.33 9.32 -13.85
C ALA A 353 -5.80 8.50 -15.03
N CYS A 354 -6.46 8.54 -16.20
CA CYS A 354 -5.90 8.07 -17.46
C CYS A 354 -6.37 8.99 -18.60
N SER A 355 -5.52 9.92 -19.08
CA SER A 355 -5.71 10.57 -20.39
C SER A 355 -5.31 9.58 -21.48
N PHE A 356 -6.24 9.34 -22.41
CA PHE A 356 -5.95 8.58 -23.62
C PHE A 356 -5.34 9.56 -24.63
N HIS A 357 -4.09 9.33 -25.01
CA HIS A 357 -3.49 9.96 -26.18
C HIS A 357 -3.64 9.03 -27.37
#